data_AF-A0A963K381-F1
#
_entry.id   AF-A0A963K381-F1
#
_cell.length_a   1.000
_cell.length_b   1.000
_cell.length_c   1.000
_cell.angle_alpha   90.00
_cell.angle_beta   90.00
_cell.angle_gamma   90.00
#
_symmetry.space_group_name_H-M   'P 1'
#
loop_
_entity.id
_entity.type
_entity.pdbx_description
1 polymer ?
#
loop_
_entity_poly.entity_id
_entity_poly.type
_entity_poly.pdbx_seq_one_letter_code
_entity_poly.pdbx_strand_id
1 'polypeptide(L)' 'MRRQTIDYGQLVETALRTVVRDVLRRFAAGDVPSPHHFYVTFRTDMPGVEIPDFLRSRYPNEMTIVLQHQFW' A
#
# COMPACT_ATOMS: atom_id res chain seq x y z
N MET A 1 -28.32 8.50 24.33
CA MET A 1 -28.33 9.20 23.02
C MET A 1 -27.01 8.92 22.31
N ARG A 2 -27.01 8.12 21.23
CA ARG A 2 -25.80 7.91 20.42
C ARG A 2 -25.61 9.13 19.54
N ARG A 3 -24.61 9.95 19.85
CA ARG A 3 -24.21 11.07 19.00
C ARG A 3 -23.54 10.46 17.76
N GLN A 4 -24.28 10.42 16.66
CA GLN A 4 -23.75 10.02 15.35
C GLN A 4 -22.84 11.14 14.85
N THR A 5 -21.65 11.24 15.41
CA THR A 5 -20.58 12.08 14.88
C THR A 5 -19.98 11.34 13.69
N ILE A 6 -19.86 12.04 12.57
CA ILE A 6 -19.17 11.54 11.38
C ILE A 6 -17.72 11.24 11.78
N ASP A 7 -17.28 9.99 11.58
CA ASP A 7 -15.89 9.59 11.76
C ASP A 7 -15.08 10.02 10.54
N TYR A 8 -14.70 11.30 10.52
CA TYR A 8 -13.86 11.86 9.47
C TYR A 8 -12.51 11.15 9.37
N GLY A 9 -11.98 10.59 10.46
CA GLY A 9 -10.73 9.85 10.46
C GLY A 9 -10.83 8.60 9.61
N GLN A 10 -11.84 7.78 9.85
CA GLN A 10 -12.10 6.57 9.06
C GLN A 10 -12.38 6.88 7.58
N LEU A 11 -13.13 7.96 7.31
CA LEU A 11 -13.41 8.39 5.93
C LEU A 11 -12.14 8.80 5.19
N VAL A 12 -11.28 9.60 5.82
CA VAL A 12 -9.99 10.02 5.23
C VAL A 12 -9.07 8.82 5.02
N GLU A 13 -8.97 7.92 6.00
CA GLU A 13 -8.15 6.71 5.87
C GLU A 13 -8.60 5.85 4.67
N THR A 14 -9.92 5.68 4.52
CA THR A 14 -10.50 4.92 3.40
C THR A 14 -10.22 5.60 2.05
N ALA A 15 -10.32 6.93 2.00
CA ALA A 15 -10.01 7.70 0.81
C ALA A 15 -8.52 7.60 0.43
N LEU A 16 -7.61 7.68 1.41
CA LEU A 16 -6.17 7.55 1.17
C LEU A 16 -5.80 6.16 0.64
N ARG A 17 -6.42 5.09 1.17
CA ARG A 17 -6.24 3.73 0.63
C ARG A 17 -6.66 3.63 -0.85
N THR A 18 -7.72 4.33 -1.23
CA THR A 18 -8.18 4.41 -2.63
C THR A 18 -7.15 5.13 -3.51
N VAL A 19 -6.57 6.24 -3.04
CA VAL A 19 -5.54 6.98 -3.78
C VAL A 19 -4.33 6.10 -4.07
N VAL A 20 -3.83 5.34 -3.09
CA VAL A 20 -2.68 4.42 -3.27
C VAL A 20 -3.01 3.39 -4.35
N ARG A 21 -4.19 2.77 -4.30
CA ARG A 21 -4.62 1.79 -5.30
C ARG A 21 -4.65 2.38 -6.71
N ASP A 22 -5.21 3.57 -6.87
CA ASP A 22 -5.38 4.18 -8.19
C ASP A 22 -4.04 4.62 -8.78
N VAL A 23 -3.12 5.11 -7.95
CA VAL A 23 -1.74 5.43 -8.36
C VAL A 23 -0.99 4.19 -8.83
N LEU A 24 -1.06 3.08 -8.06
CA LEU A 24 -0.41 1.81 -8.45
C LEU A 24 -1.00 1.24 -9.75
N ARG A 25 -2.30 1.39 -9.99
CA ARG A 25 -2.94 0.99 -11.26
C ARG A 25 -2.44 1.81 -12.45
N ARG A 26 -2.35 3.14 -12.30
CA ARG A 26 -1.80 4.00 -13.36
C ARG A 26 -0.33 3.69 -13.64
N PHE A 27 0.44 3.42 -12.58
CA PHE A 27 1.83 3.01 -12.70
C PHE A 27 1.99 1.71 -13.47
N ALA A 28 1.18 0.70 -13.16
CA ALA A 28 1.15 -0.57 -13.90
C ALA A 28 0.72 -0.39 -15.38
N ALA A 29 -0.13 0.60 -15.67
CA ALA A 29 -0.55 0.95 -17.03
C ALA A 29 0.48 1.80 -17.80
N GLY A 30 1.58 2.22 -17.18
CA GLY A 30 2.57 3.11 -17.78
C GLY A 30 2.15 4.59 -17.87
N ASP A 31 1.06 4.98 -17.21
CA ASP A 31 0.48 6.33 -17.24
C ASP A 31 1.04 7.24 -16.13
N VAL A 32 2.30 7.03 -15.76
CA VAL A 32 2.98 7.76 -14.68
C VAL A 32 4.32 8.29 -15.20
N PRO A 33 4.50 9.62 -15.32
CA PRO A 33 5.72 10.20 -15.85
C PRO A 33 6.95 9.92 -14.96
N SER A 34 8.13 9.77 -15.54
CA SER A 34 9.37 9.66 -14.77
C SER A 34 9.85 11.05 -14.29
N PRO A 35 10.54 11.19 -13.14
CA PRO A 35 10.90 10.15 -12.17
C PRO A 35 9.91 10.08 -10.99
N HIS A 36 9.19 8.97 -10.88
CA HIS A 36 8.31 8.68 -9.75
C HIS A 36 8.73 7.35 -9.09
N HIS A 37 9.02 7.38 -7.79
CA HIS A 37 9.34 6.20 -7.00
C HIS A 37 8.34 6.07 -5.84
N PHE A 38 7.91 4.84 -5.56
CA PHE A 38 6.96 4.58 -4.47
C PHE A 38 7.63 3.77 -3.37
N TYR A 39 7.45 4.22 -2.13
CA TYR A 39 7.75 3.44 -0.93
C TYR A 39 6.43 2.85 -0.43
N VAL A 40 6.27 1.54 -0.52
CA VAL A 40 5.07 0.84 -0.07
C VAL A 40 5.42 0.00 1.15
N THR A 41 4.92 0.42 2.31
CA THR A 41 5.01 -0.36 3.55
C THR A 41 3.72 -1.16 3.72
N PHE A 42 3.86 -2.45 3.94
CA PHE A 42 2.73 -3.34 4.21
C PHE A 42 3.08 -4.29 5.35
N ARG A 43 2.03 -4.76 6.02
CA ARG A 43 2.14 -5.78 7.05
C ARG A 43 2.33 -7.15 6.43
N THR A 44 3.42 -7.83 6.75
CA THR A 44 3.74 -9.14 6.16
C THR A 44 2.87 -10.25 6.73
N ASP A 45 2.30 -10.07 7.91
CA ASP A 45 1.41 -11.00 8.61
C ASP A 45 -0.08 -10.89 8.22
N MET A 46 -0.44 -9.91 7.40
CA MET A 46 -1.83 -9.71 7.00
C MET A 46 -2.34 -10.82 6.05
N PRO A 47 -3.60 -11.27 6.22
CA PRO A 47 -4.21 -12.21 5.29
C PRO A 47 -4.18 -11.69 3.84
N GLY A 48 -3.79 -12.54 2.90
CA GLY A 48 -3.69 -12.22 1.48
C GLY A 48 -2.31 -11.71 1.02
N VAL A 49 -1.34 -11.56 1.94
CA VAL A 49 0.05 -11.24 1.57
C VAL A 49 0.81 -12.52 1.22
N GLU A 50 1.16 -12.65 -0.06
CA GLU A 50 1.98 -13.74 -0.60
C GLU A 50 3.42 -13.28 -0.78
N ILE A 51 4.32 -13.78 0.06
CA ILE A 51 5.76 -13.52 0.00
C ILE A 51 6.54 -14.81 0.32
N PRO A 52 7.77 -14.99 -0.21
CA PRO A 52 8.64 -16.10 0.15
C PRO A 52 8.89 -16.23 1.66
N ASP A 53 9.00 -17.48 2.15
CA ASP A 53 9.18 -17.76 3.58
C ASP A 53 10.41 -17.08 4.18
N PHE A 54 11.52 -17.04 3.44
CA PHE A 54 12.74 -16.37 3.92
C PHE A 54 12.54 -14.86 4.14
N LEU A 55 11.66 -14.21 3.35
CA LEU A 55 11.32 -12.80 3.56
C LEU A 55 10.39 -12.65 4.76
N ARG A 56 9.43 -13.56 4.94
CA ARG A 56 8.54 -13.58 6.11
C ARG A 56 9.33 -13.78 7.40
N SER A 57 10.33 -14.67 7.41
CA SER A 57 11.22 -14.87 8.57
C SER A 57 12.09 -13.65 8.84
N ARG A 58 12.55 -12.94 7.80
CA ARG A 58 13.40 -11.75 7.94
C ARG A 58 12.61 -10.49 8.33
N TYR A 59 11.37 -10.38 7.87
CA TYR A 59 10.46 -9.26 8.09
C TYR A 59 9.11 -9.78 8.62
N PRO A 60 9.01 -10.09 9.92
CA PRO A 60 7.85 -10.81 10.47
C PRO A 60 6.59 -9.95 10.63
N ASN A 61 6.72 -8.63 10.72
CA ASN A 61 5.59 -7.72 11.00
C ASN A 61 5.30 -6.79 9.82
N GLU A 62 6.32 -6.08 9.34
CA GLU A 62 6.20 -5.08 8.28
C GLU A 62 7.40 -5.15 7.34
N MET A 63 7.15 -4.84 6.07
CA MET A 63 8.16 -4.74 5.03
C MET A 63 7.86 -3.53 4.16
N THR A 64 8.91 -2.80 3.78
CA THR A 64 8.84 -1.70 2.82
C THR A 64 9.51 -2.11 1.52
N ILE A 65 8.80 -1.97 0.41
CA ILE A 65 9.33 -2.15 -0.95
C ILE A 65 9.46 -0.80 -1.66
N VAL A 66 10.41 -0.73 -2.59
CA VAL A 66 10.63 0.45 -3.44
C VAL A 66 10.30 0.10 -4.88
N LEU A 67 9.31 0.78 -5.47
CA LEU A 67 8.97 0.64 -6.89
C LEU A 67 9.64 1.79 -7.66
N GLN A 68 10.67 1.47 -8.43
CA GLN A 68 11.46 2.45 -9.21
C GLN A 68 11.77 1.96 -10.65
N HIS A 69 12.77 1.10 -10.84
CA HIS A 69 13.25 0.66 -12.15
C HIS A 69 13.35 -0.87 -12.28
N GLN A 70 13.21 -1.61 -11.18
CA GLN A 70 13.32 -3.07 -11.13
C GLN A 70 12.03 -3.68 -10.56
N PHE A 71 11.01 -3.70 -11.39
CA PHE A 71 9.76 -4.43 -11.17
C PHE A 71 9.30 -4.94 -12.54
N TRP A 72 8.73 -6.15 -12.60
CA TRP A 72 8.32 -6.82 -13.84
C TRP A 72 6.95 -7.45 -13.68
#